data_AF-A0A061DD80-F1
#
_entry.id   AF-A0A061DD80-F1
#
_cell.length_a   1.000
_cell.length_b   1.000
_cell.length_c   1.000
_cell.angle_alpha   90.00
_cell.angle_beta   90.00
_cell.angle_gamma   90.00
#
_symmetry.space_group_name_H-M   'P 1'
#
loop_
_entity.id
_entity.type
_entity.pdbx_description
1 polymer ?
#
loop_
_entity_poly.entity_id
_entity_poly.type
_entity_poly.pdbx_seq_one_letter_code
_entity_poly.pdbx_strand_id
1 'polypeptide(L)'
;MVQSRAGPFNGRMLWRNELNRLFRQGRTGGCEPVNLAVVGRCIDYTTSTALNALDGYGKLSEVLVSTSPNTPPMVSDVDEQLILKVFFLDPVSIVSIQLCCDAPPDDLEASKPKTVRLYTNRTEFDFSESDSVIPQHEIVLNEVSVGEKQTLKGTKFDRVTSLQIFIVDNLEGKERTYLQRLILMGTVHRPYPDR
;
A
#
# COMPACT_ATOMS: atom_id res chain seq x y z
N MET A 1 -45.52 -13.85 47.15
CA MET A 1 -44.16 -13.83 47.72
C MET A 1 -43.35 -14.90 47.02
N VAL A 2 -42.44 -14.54 46.09
CA VAL A 2 -40.95 -14.52 46.23
C VAL A 2 -40.41 -15.79 46.91
N GLN A 3 -39.45 -16.58 46.42
CA GLN A 3 -38.24 -16.32 45.62
C GLN A 3 -37.82 -17.60 44.86
N SER A 4 -37.40 -17.50 43.60
CA SER A 4 -36.44 -18.46 43.01
C SER A 4 -35.04 -17.82 43.10
N ARG A 5 -34.10 -18.54 43.73
CA ARG A 5 -32.69 -18.14 43.82
C ARG A 5 -31.96 -18.67 42.60
N ALA A 6 -31.66 -17.78 41.66
CA ALA A 6 -30.64 -18.04 40.65
C ALA A 6 -29.27 -18.08 41.33
N GLY A 7 -28.60 -19.24 41.31
CA GLY A 7 -27.20 -19.35 41.67
C GLY A 7 -26.31 -18.67 40.62
N PRO A 8 -25.11 -18.18 40.97
CA PRO A 8 -24.26 -17.45 40.05
C PRO A 8 -23.77 -18.38 38.94
N PHE A 9 -24.19 -18.11 37.71
CA PHE A 9 -23.59 -18.70 36.51
C PHE A 9 -22.11 -18.31 36.49
N ASN A 10 -21.24 -19.30 36.72
CA ASN A 10 -19.81 -19.12 36.75
C ASN A 10 -19.24 -19.00 35.32
N GLY A 11 -19.60 -17.91 34.63
CA GLY A 11 -19.13 -17.58 33.27
C GLY A 11 -17.62 -17.39 33.16
N ARG A 12 -16.91 -17.29 34.29
CA ARG A 12 -15.44 -17.19 34.32
C ARG A 12 -14.74 -18.50 33.94
N MET A 13 -15.36 -19.66 34.11
CA MET A 13 -14.72 -20.95 33.84
C MET A 13 -14.93 -21.43 32.40
N LEU A 14 -16.11 -21.15 31.82
CA LEU A 14 -16.38 -21.36 30.38
C LEU A 14 -15.49 -20.45 29.53
N TRP A 15 -15.31 -19.18 29.93
CA TRP A 15 -14.36 -18.30 29.25
C TRP A 15 -12.92 -18.81 29.34
N ARG A 16 -12.50 -19.44 30.45
CA ARG A 16 -11.12 -19.93 30.59
C ARG A 16 -10.81 -21.12 29.69
N ASN A 17 -11.79 -21.97 29.40
CA ASN A 17 -11.60 -23.11 28.49
C ASN A 17 -11.77 -22.70 27.02
N GLU A 18 -12.69 -21.77 26.72
CA GLU A 18 -12.83 -21.15 25.40
C GLU A 18 -11.56 -20.33 25.05
N LEU A 19 -11.04 -19.57 26.00
CA LEU A 19 -9.77 -18.87 25.87
C LEU A 19 -8.61 -19.82 25.75
N ASN A 20 -8.54 -20.90 26.54
CA ASN A 20 -7.46 -21.87 26.36
C ASN A 20 -7.58 -22.61 25.02
N ARG A 21 -8.78 -22.71 24.41
CA ARG A 21 -8.95 -23.19 23.03
C ARG A 21 -8.48 -22.16 22.00
N LEU A 22 -8.73 -20.87 22.22
CA LEU A 22 -8.19 -19.76 21.42
C LEU A 22 -6.66 -19.61 21.57
N PHE A 23 -6.12 -19.80 22.78
CA PHE A 23 -4.69 -19.72 23.08
C PHE A 23 -3.93 -21.01 22.73
N ARG A 24 -4.57 -22.19 22.74
CA ARG A 24 -3.96 -23.44 22.20
C ARG A 24 -4.05 -23.54 20.67
N GLN A 25 -4.80 -22.64 20.02
CA GLN A 25 -4.62 -22.34 18.59
C GLN A 25 -3.48 -21.33 18.32
N GLY A 26 -2.71 -20.95 19.35
CA GLY A 26 -1.45 -20.20 19.23
C GLY A 26 -0.26 -21.09 18.87
N ARG A 27 -0.38 -21.85 17.79
CA ARG A 27 0.77 -22.32 16.99
C ARG A 27 0.52 -21.88 15.56
N THR A 28 0.76 -20.61 15.29
CA THR A 28 0.82 -20.07 13.93
C THR A 28 2.07 -19.21 13.82
N GLY A 29 3.16 -19.81 13.35
CA GLY A 29 4.12 -19.04 12.55
C GLY A 29 3.40 -18.68 11.25
N GLY A 30 2.87 -17.47 11.15
CA GLY A 30 2.07 -17.02 10.01
C GLY A 30 1.96 -15.49 9.98
N CYS A 31 2.57 -14.89 8.96
CA CYS A 31 2.74 -13.47 8.74
C CYS A 31 1.49 -12.90 8.04
N GLU A 32 0.52 -12.36 8.79
CA GLU A 32 -0.63 -11.70 8.17
C GLU A 32 -0.18 -10.41 7.44
N PRO A 33 -0.62 -10.16 6.19
CA PRO A 33 -0.25 -8.95 5.49
C PRO A 33 -0.76 -7.69 6.20
N VAL A 34 0.14 -6.72 6.35
CA VAL A 34 -0.07 -5.41 6.98
C VAL A 34 0.20 -4.30 5.96
N ASN A 35 -0.30 -3.09 6.21
CA ASN A 35 0.08 -1.93 5.40
C ASN A 35 1.53 -1.54 5.73
N LEU A 36 2.42 -1.73 4.75
CA LEU A 36 3.87 -1.53 4.87
C LEU A 36 4.26 -0.08 5.18
N ALA A 37 3.41 0.90 4.84
CA ALA A 37 3.68 2.31 5.17
C ALA A 37 3.43 2.66 6.63
N VAL A 38 2.62 1.88 7.36
CA VAL A 38 2.27 2.18 8.76
C VAL A 38 2.82 1.16 9.75
N VAL A 39 3.26 -0.01 9.28
CA VAL A 39 3.84 -1.04 10.17
C VAL A 39 5.32 -0.76 10.46
N GLY A 40 5.59 -0.30 11.68
CA GLY A 40 6.96 -0.05 12.13
C GLY A 40 7.70 0.95 11.23
N ARG A 41 9.04 0.89 11.24
CA ARG A 41 9.88 1.67 10.31
C ARG A 41 10.23 0.79 9.11
N CYS A 42 9.25 0.48 8.27
CA CYS A 42 9.44 -0.40 7.12
C CYS A 42 9.88 0.38 5.86
N ILE A 43 9.27 1.53 5.58
CA ILE A 43 9.65 2.40 4.45
C ILE A 43 10.77 3.35 4.87
N ASP A 44 11.79 3.47 4.03
CA ASP A 44 12.80 4.53 4.13
C ASP A 44 12.27 5.80 3.43
N TYR A 45 11.62 6.66 4.19
CA TYR A 45 11.09 7.94 3.70
C TYR A 45 12.18 8.95 3.32
N THR A 46 13.43 8.72 3.73
CA THR A 46 14.54 9.63 3.41
C THR A 46 14.98 9.46 1.96
N THR A 47 14.97 8.23 1.47
CA THR A 47 15.38 7.88 0.10
C THR A 47 14.19 7.73 -0.85
N SER A 48 12.99 7.45 -0.33
CA SER A 48 11.76 7.39 -1.12
C SER A 48 11.37 8.77 -1.64
N THR A 49 11.04 8.86 -2.93
CA THR A 49 10.74 10.14 -3.60
C THR A 49 9.77 9.93 -4.77
N ALA A 50 9.15 11.01 -5.23
CA ALA A 50 8.34 11.00 -6.45
C ALA A 50 8.98 11.90 -7.51
N LEU A 51 9.00 11.43 -8.77
CA LEU A 51 9.42 12.19 -9.93
C LEU A 51 8.21 12.74 -10.67
N ASN A 52 8.37 13.92 -11.26
CA ASN A 52 7.32 14.69 -11.94
C ASN A 52 6.12 15.04 -11.04
N ALA A 53 6.32 15.17 -9.73
CA ALA A 53 5.27 15.59 -8.79
C ALA A 53 5.28 17.11 -8.63
N LEU A 54 4.12 17.75 -8.81
CA LEU A 54 3.96 19.19 -8.70
C LEU A 54 4.17 19.67 -7.25
N ASP A 55 4.88 20.79 -7.10
CA ASP A 55 5.00 21.48 -5.82
C ASP A 55 3.70 22.17 -5.38
N GLY A 56 3.51 22.29 -4.06
CA GLY A 56 2.27 22.83 -3.47
C GLY A 56 1.15 21.81 -3.27
N TYR A 57 1.31 20.59 -3.80
CA TYR A 57 0.41 19.45 -3.60
C TYR A 57 1.00 18.40 -2.65
N GLY A 58 0.22 17.34 -2.38
CA GLY A 58 0.59 16.27 -1.47
C GLY A 58 1.91 15.60 -1.86
N LYS A 59 2.73 15.24 -0.86
CA LYS A 59 4.01 14.55 -1.08
C LYS A 59 3.86 13.03 -0.99
N LEU A 60 4.85 12.30 -1.50
CA LEU A 60 4.83 10.82 -1.49
C LEU A 60 4.64 10.24 -0.08
N SER A 61 5.30 10.81 0.93
CA SER A 61 5.17 10.37 2.32
C SER A 61 3.72 10.44 2.80
N GLU A 62 3.00 11.51 2.48
CA GLU A 62 1.59 11.73 2.84
C GLU A 62 0.67 10.73 2.12
N VAL A 63 0.88 10.53 0.82
CA VAL A 63 0.14 9.55 0.01
C VAL A 63 0.32 8.12 0.53
N LEU A 64 1.51 7.77 1.03
CA LEU A 64 1.79 6.44 1.58
C LEU A 64 1.16 6.20 2.96
N VAL A 65 1.22 7.18 3.87
CA VAL A 65 0.78 6.99 5.27
C VAL A 65 -0.68 7.32 5.50
N SER A 66 -1.30 8.10 4.61
CA SER A 66 -2.64 8.59 4.85
C SER A 66 -3.70 7.48 4.86
N THR A 67 -4.69 7.66 5.72
CA THR A 67 -5.90 6.81 5.83
C THR A 67 -7.17 7.59 5.49
N SER A 68 -7.07 8.88 5.16
CA SER A 68 -8.22 9.77 4.98
C SER A 68 -8.56 9.99 3.49
N PRO A 69 -9.85 9.98 3.10
CA PRO A 69 -10.29 10.39 1.76
C PRO A 69 -10.03 11.87 1.45
N ASN A 70 -9.87 12.71 2.48
CA ASN A 70 -9.66 14.16 2.32
C ASN A 70 -8.17 14.53 2.26
N THR A 71 -7.30 13.58 1.93
CA THR A 71 -5.86 13.83 1.83
C THR A 71 -5.58 14.67 0.59
N PRO A 72 -4.79 15.75 0.70
CA PRO A 72 -4.34 16.47 -0.47
C PRO A 72 -3.71 15.50 -1.49
N PRO A 73 -4.18 15.48 -2.75
CA PRO A 73 -3.61 14.59 -3.74
C PRO A 73 -2.18 15.01 -4.06
N MET A 74 -1.32 14.06 -4.38
CA MET A 74 -0.14 14.30 -5.20
C MET A 74 -0.60 14.41 -6.66
N VAL A 75 -0.05 15.35 -7.40
CA VAL A 75 -0.43 15.65 -8.80
C VAL A 75 0.82 15.68 -9.66
N SER A 76 0.73 15.23 -10.91
CA SER A 76 1.83 15.35 -11.87
C SER A 76 2.06 16.80 -12.33
N ASP A 77 3.29 17.13 -12.73
CA ASP A 77 3.67 18.50 -13.10
C ASP A 77 3.65 18.74 -14.62
N VAL A 78 4.58 18.12 -15.34
CA VAL A 78 4.83 18.45 -16.76
C VAL A 78 3.82 17.79 -17.71
N ASP A 79 3.45 16.54 -17.41
CA ASP A 79 2.57 15.69 -18.19
C ASP A 79 1.83 14.70 -17.26
N GLU A 80 1.10 13.73 -17.80
CA GLU A 80 0.32 12.78 -17.02
C GLU A 80 1.15 11.75 -16.24
N GLN A 81 2.46 11.71 -16.43
CA GLN A 81 3.31 10.65 -15.94
C GLN A 81 3.79 10.89 -14.50
N LEU A 82 3.87 9.84 -13.68
CA LEU A 82 4.43 9.91 -12.32
C LEU A 82 5.27 8.67 -12.03
N ILE A 83 6.43 8.85 -11.42
CA ILE A 83 7.21 7.73 -10.87
C ILE A 83 7.29 7.89 -9.36
N LEU A 84 6.78 6.89 -8.62
CA LEU A 84 6.90 6.82 -7.17
C LEU A 84 7.99 5.79 -6.85
N LYS A 85 9.05 6.25 -6.18
CA LYS A 85 10.16 5.42 -5.72
C LYS A 85 10.00 5.12 -4.25
N VAL A 86 9.69 3.87 -3.93
CA VAL A 86 9.53 3.41 -2.54
C VAL A 86 10.68 2.48 -2.18
N PHE A 87 11.43 2.83 -1.15
CA PHE A 87 12.52 2.02 -0.61
C PHE A 87 12.14 1.44 0.75
N PHE A 88 12.52 0.19 0.99
CA PHE A 88 12.24 -0.51 2.24
C PHE A 88 13.53 -0.68 3.05
N LEU A 89 13.43 -0.48 4.37
CA LEU A 89 14.54 -0.63 5.33
C LEU A 89 14.92 -2.11 5.52
N ASP A 90 13.92 -3.00 5.49
CA ASP A 90 14.09 -4.45 5.48
C ASP A 90 13.40 -5.02 4.23
N PRO A 91 13.87 -6.16 3.68
CA PRO A 91 13.19 -6.81 2.56
C PRO A 91 11.73 -7.16 2.90
N VAL A 92 10.81 -6.94 1.97
CA VAL A 92 9.37 -7.22 2.14
C VAL A 92 8.83 -8.18 1.10
N SER A 93 7.73 -8.87 1.41
CA SER A 93 6.86 -9.45 0.38
C SER A 93 5.65 -8.53 0.19
N ILE A 94 5.34 -8.14 -1.03
CA ILE A 94 4.18 -7.30 -1.34
C ILE A 94 3.09 -8.17 -1.97
N VAL A 95 1.92 -8.21 -1.34
CA VAL A 95 0.80 -9.06 -1.79
C VAL A 95 -0.27 -8.28 -2.54
N SER A 96 -0.38 -6.97 -2.30
CA SER A 96 -1.28 -6.11 -3.06
C SER A 96 -0.93 -4.64 -2.99
N ILE A 97 -1.39 -3.93 -4.01
CA ILE A 97 -1.33 -2.47 -4.13
C ILE A 97 -2.75 -1.94 -4.34
N GLN A 98 -3.04 -0.74 -3.84
CA GLN A 98 -4.31 -0.05 -4.06
C GLN A 98 -4.03 1.43 -4.25
N LEU A 99 -4.57 2.01 -5.33
CA LEU A 99 -4.42 3.42 -5.69
C LEU A 99 -5.76 4.12 -5.49
N CYS A 100 -5.90 4.94 -4.43
CA CYS A 100 -7.13 5.66 -4.11
C CYS A 100 -7.09 7.09 -4.65
N CYS A 101 -8.15 7.50 -5.34
CA CYS A 101 -8.27 8.78 -6.04
C CYS A 101 -9.68 9.37 -5.84
N ASP A 102 -10.07 9.60 -4.59
CA ASP A 102 -11.46 9.89 -4.21
C ASP A 102 -11.90 11.32 -4.56
N ALA A 103 -11.00 12.30 -4.43
CA ALA A 103 -11.26 13.70 -4.77
C ALA A 103 -10.15 14.25 -5.69
N PRO A 104 -10.50 14.75 -6.89
CA PRO A 104 -9.57 15.44 -7.76
C PRO A 104 -9.14 16.80 -7.16
N PRO A 105 -8.02 17.38 -7.61
CA PRO A 105 -7.71 18.78 -7.33
C PRO A 105 -8.78 19.70 -7.95
N ASP A 106 -9.20 20.74 -7.24
CA ASP A 106 -10.26 21.66 -7.68
C ASP A 106 -9.80 22.64 -8.77
N ASP A 107 -8.51 22.89 -8.86
CA ASP A 107 -7.87 23.95 -9.64
C ASP A 107 -7.02 23.45 -10.81
N LEU A 108 -6.98 22.14 -11.03
CA LEU A 108 -6.22 21.50 -12.10
C LEU A 108 -7.05 20.47 -12.86
N GLU A 109 -6.88 20.44 -14.18
CA GLU A 109 -7.41 19.37 -15.03
C GLU A 109 -6.57 18.09 -14.86
N ALA A 110 -6.94 17.27 -13.87
CA ALA A 110 -6.29 15.99 -13.59
C ALA A 110 -7.27 14.82 -13.59
N SER A 111 -6.78 13.63 -13.94
CA SER A 111 -7.54 12.38 -13.96
C SER A 111 -6.86 11.28 -13.15
N LYS A 112 -7.59 10.20 -12.88
CA LYS A 112 -7.11 9.05 -12.10
C LYS A 112 -6.17 8.19 -12.94
N PRO A 113 -5.20 7.48 -12.32
CA PRO A 113 -4.29 6.58 -13.04
C PRO A 113 -5.04 5.51 -13.84
N LYS A 114 -4.53 5.21 -15.03
CA LYS A 114 -5.03 4.12 -15.88
C LYS A 114 -4.02 3.00 -15.98
N THR A 115 -2.86 3.25 -16.57
CA THR A 115 -1.82 2.24 -16.71
C THR A 115 -0.75 2.44 -15.64
N VAL A 116 -0.54 1.41 -14.82
CA VAL A 116 0.46 1.41 -13.76
C VAL A 116 1.42 0.24 -13.95
N ARG A 117 2.71 0.54 -14.09
CA ARG A 117 3.79 -0.43 -14.23
C ARG A 117 4.60 -0.52 -12.94
N LEU A 118 4.89 -1.75 -12.52
CA LEU A 118 5.61 -2.03 -11.28
C LEU A 118 6.97 -2.64 -11.56
N TYR A 119 8.00 -2.09 -10.90
CA TYR A 119 9.36 -2.59 -10.98
C TYR A 119 9.93 -2.81 -9.58
N THR A 120 10.48 -4.00 -9.33
CA THR A 120 11.08 -4.35 -8.04
C THR A 120 12.60 -4.33 -8.12
N ASN A 121 13.25 -3.96 -7.01
CA ASN A 121 14.70 -4.05 -6.80
C ASN A 121 15.55 -3.28 -7.83
N ARG A 122 15.05 -2.10 -8.22
CA ARG A 122 15.79 -1.09 -8.99
C ARG A 122 16.00 0.14 -8.13
N THR A 123 17.23 0.65 -8.04
CA THR A 123 17.54 1.85 -7.25
C THR A 123 17.54 3.10 -8.13
N GLU A 124 18.19 3.00 -9.27
CA GLU A 124 18.10 3.95 -10.37
C GLU A 124 16.94 3.51 -11.26
N PHE A 125 15.93 4.36 -11.36
CA PHE A 125 14.77 4.17 -12.23
C PHE A 125 14.18 5.55 -12.50
N ASP A 126 14.00 5.86 -13.77
CA ASP A 126 13.48 7.10 -14.29
C ASP A 126 12.70 6.85 -15.60
N PHE A 127 12.21 7.93 -16.23
CA PHE A 127 11.43 7.86 -17.46
C PHE A 127 12.23 7.31 -18.67
N SER A 128 13.55 7.45 -18.67
CA SER A 128 14.39 6.91 -19.76
C SER A 128 14.53 5.39 -19.67
N GLU A 129 14.57 4.84 -18.44
CA GLU A 129 14.62 3.40 -18.24
C GLU A 129 13.29 2.71 -18.53
N SER A 130 12.16 3.37 -18.29
CA SER A 130 10.83 2.75 -18.37
C SER A 130 10.48 2.17 -19.74
N ASP A 131 11.09 2.68 -20.82
CA ASP A 131 10.90 2.20 -22.19
C ASP A 131 11.76 0.98 -22.54
N SER A 132 12.90 0.83 -21.87
CA SER A 132 13.87 -0.24 -22.14
C SER A 132 13.69 -1.46 -21.23
N VAL A 133 12.95 -1.29 -20.14
CA VAL A 133 12.79 -2.28 -19.09
C VAL A 133 11.39 -2.88 -19.09
N ILE A 134 11.32 -4.21 -19.12
CA ILE A 134 10.06 -4.93 -18.95
C ILE A 134 9.60 -4.82 -17.50
N PRO A 135 8.36 -4.36 -17.23
CA PRO A 135 7.82 -4.31 -15.88
C PRO A 135 7.60 -5.71 -15.30
N GLN A 136 7.78 -5.85 -13.99
CA GLN A 136 7.47 -7.08 -13.28
C GLN A 136 5.98 -7.41 -13.36
N HIS A 137 5.15 -6.37 -13.33
CA HIS A 137 3.71 -6.43 -13.49
C HIS A 137 3.19 -5.11 -14.07
N GLU A 138 2.13 -5.19 -14.87
CA GLU A 138 1.38 -4.05 -15.38
C GLU A 138 -0.08 -4.20 -14.95
N ILE A 139 -0.64 -3.12 -14.45
CA ILE A 139 -2.03 -3.00 -13.99
C ILE A 139 -2.71 -2.00 -14.91
N VAL A 140 -3.82 -2.40 -15.52
CA VAL A 140 -4.70 -1.51 -16.29
C VAL A 140 -5.96 -1.28 -15.49
N LEU A 141 -6.11 -0.06 -15.00
CA LEU A 141 -7.23 0.39 -14.20
C LEU A 141 -8.36 0.95 -15.08
N ASN A 142 -9.56 0.97 -14.53
CA ASN A 142 -10.75 1.61 -15.06
C ASN A 142 -11.51 2.29 -13.92
N GLU A 143 -12.62 2.98 -14.21
CA GLU A 143 -13.41 3.69 -13.19
C GLU A 143 -13.89 2.80 -12.02
N VAL A 144 -14.06 1.50 -12.26
CA VAL A 144 -14.50 0.54 -11.24
C VAL A 144 -13.32 -0.03 -10.45
N SER A 145 -12.15 -0.21 -11.08
CA SER A 145 -10.98 -0.81 -10.44
C SER A 145 -10.01 0.20 -9.82
N VAL A 146 -10.10 1.48 -10.15
CA VAL A 146 -9.44 2.53 -9.37
C VAL A 146 -10.02 2.53 -7.96
N GLY A 147 -9.14 2.61 -6.96
CA GLY A 147 -9.51 2.48 -5.56
C GLY A 147 -9.71 1.03 -5.10
N GLU A 148 -9.75 0.04 -6.00
CA GLU A 148 -9.84 -1.37 -5.62
C GLU A 148 -8.45 -2.00 -5.41
N LYS A 149 -8.41 -3.01 -4.54
CA LYS A 149 -7.18 -3.74 -4.23
C LYS A 149 -6.73 -4.60 -5.41
N GLN A 150 -5.54 -4.33 -5.92
CA GLN A 150 -4.89 -5.08 -6.99
C GLN A 150 -3.94 -6.12 -6.39
N THR A 151 -4.27 -7.41 -6.58
CA THR A 151 -3.48 -8.52 -6.02
C THR A 151 -2.23 -8.76 -6.87
N LEU A 152 -1.06 -8.72 -6.24
CA LEU A 152 0.21 -9.02 -6.89
C LEU A 152 0.52 -10.51 -6.69
N LYS A 153 0.69 -11.24 -7.79
CA LYS A 153 0.93 -12.68 -7.78
C LYS A 153 2.37 -13.01 -8.17
N GLY A 154 2.88 -14.09 -7.60
CA GLY A 154 4.17 -14.67 -7.94
C GLY A 154 5.32 -14.13 -7.10
N THR A 155 6.49 -14.73 -7.32
CA THR A 155 7.71 -14.49 -6.54
C THR A 155 8.41 -13.17 -6.87
N LYS A 156 7.97 -12.46 -7.92
CA LYS A 156 8.57 -11.18 -8.34
C LYS A 156 8.42 -10.06 -7.31
N PHE A 157 7.46 -10.21 -6.41
CA PHE A 157 7.16 -9.30 -5.30
C PHE A 157 7.54 -9.89 -3.94
N ASP A 158 8.39 -10.93 -3.93
CA ASP A 158 9.00 -11.43 -2.71
C ASP A 158 10.42 -10.87 -2.54
N ARG A 159 10.86 -10.70 -1.29
CA ARG A 159 12.16 -10.12 -0.91
C ARG A 159 12.49 -8.82 -1.67
N VAL A 160 11.52 -7.91 -1.71
CA VAL A 160 11.61 -6.60 -2.35
C VAL A 160 12.30 -5.61 -1.41
N THR A 161 13.34 -4.93 -1.88
CA THR A 161 14.05 -3.85 -1.18
C THR A 161 13.72 -2.48 -1.75
N SER A 162 13.25 -2.41 -3.00
CA SER A 162 12.66 -1.21 -3.59
C SER A 162 11.52 -1.55 -4.55
N LEU A 163 10.52 -0.66 -4.61
CA LEU A 163 9.40 -0.71 -5.54
C LEU A 163 9.31 0.62 -6.28
N GLN A 164 9.43 0.58 -7.60
CA GLN A 164 9.18 1.68 -8.51
C GLN A 164 7.79 1.51 -9.10
N ILE A 165 6.94 2.52 -8.94
CA ILE A 165 5.57 2.53 -9.42
C ILE A 165 5.48 3.62 -10.47
N PHE A 166 5.36 3.23 -11.73
CA PHE A 166 5.27 4.15 -12.85
C PHE A 166 3.82 4.25 -13.32
N ILE A 167 3.22 5.41 -13.14
CA ILE A 167 1.92 5.76 -13.70
C ILE A 167 2.18 6.35 -15.08
N VAL A 168 1.73 5.64 -16.12
CA VAL A 168 2.07 5.91 -17.53
C VAL A 168 1.05 6.85 -18.18
N ASP A 169 -0.24 6.62 -17.93
CA ASP A 169 -1.34 7.41 -18.46
C ASP A 169 -2.50 7.46 -17.44
N ASN A 170 -3.51 8.28 -17.74
CA ASN A 170 -4.72 8.42 -16.93
C ASN A 170 -6.00 8.07 -17.72
N LEU A 171 -7.12 7.91 -16.98
CA LEU A 171 -8.36 7.36 -17.53
C LEU A 171 -9.02 8.23 -18.60
N GLU A 172 -8.92 9.55 -18.44
CA GLU A 172 -9.62 10.53 -19.28
C GLU A 172 -8.69 11.22 -20.29
N GLY A 173 -7.41 10.85 -20.35
CA GLY A 173 -6.42 11.50 -21.23
C GLY A 173 -6.18 12.98 -20.89
N LYS A 174 -6.31 13.35 -19.62
CA LYS A 174 -6.04 14.71 -19.14
C LYS A 174 -4.54 14.97 -19.06
N GLU A 175 -4.16 16.25 -19.05
CA GLU A 175 -2.75 16.67 -18.97
C GLU A 175 -2.06 16.19 -17.69
N ARG A 176 -2.82 15.97 -16.61
CA ARG A 176 -2.26 15.59 -15.31
C ARG A 176 -2.91 14.37 -14.72
N THR A 177 -2.14 13.67 -13.89
CA THR A 177 -2.62 12.55 -13.08
C THR A 177 -2.57 12.91 -11.60
N TYR A 178 -3.58 12.52 -10.83
CA TYR A 178 -3.58 12.70 -9.38
C TYR A 178 -3.71 11.38 -8.63
N LEU A 179 -3.12 11.32 -7.43
CA LEU A 179 -3.18 10.17 -6.53
C LEU A 179 -3.25 10.66 -5.08
N GLN A 180 -4.24 10.18 -4.32
CA GLN A 180 -4.42 10.60 -2.92
C GLN A 180 -3.81 9.64 -1.92
N ARG A 181 -4.01 8.33 -2.13
CA ARG A 181 -3.46 7.30 -1.23
C ARG A 181 -2.93 6.12 -2.01
N LEU A 182 -1.82 5.58 -1.49
CA LEU A 182 -1.20 4.38 -1.98
C LEU A 182 -1.08 3.39 -0.83
N ILE A 183 -1.85 2.30 -0.89
CA ILE A 183 -1.81 1.26 0.14
C ILE A 183 -1.01 0.08 -0.39
N LEU A 184 0.10 -0.24 0.31
CA LEU A 184 0.96 -1.39 0.02
C LEU A 184 0.77 -2.42 1.11
N MET A 185 0.06 -3.52 0.81
CA MET A 185 -0.11 -4.61 1.77
C MET A 185 0.96 -5.66 1.55
N GLY A 186 1.56 -6.12 2.65
CA GLY A 186 2.65 -7.08 2.59
C GLY A 186 3.14 -7.54 3.95
N THR A 187 4.27 -8.23 3.94
CA THR A 187 4.93 -8.76 5.13
C THR A 187 6.39 -8.35 5.15
N VAL A 188 6.92 -8.06 6.33
CA VAL A 188 8.35 -7.73 6.49
C VAL A 188 9.12 -9.01 6.76
N HIS A 189 10.17 -9.27 5.99
CA HIS A 189 11.13 -10.34 6.29
C HIS A 189 12.02 -9.84 7.42
N ARG A 190 11.66 -10.14 8.67
CA ARG A 190 12.54 -9.83 9.78
C ARG A 190 13.82 -10.65 9.64
N PRO A 191 15.01 -10.03 9.68
CA PRO A 191 16.23 -10.79 9.92
C PRO A 191 16.06 -11.52 11.27
N TYR A 192 16.57 -12.75 11.32
CA TYR A 192 16.48 -13.65 12.46
C TYR A 192 16.78 -12.87 13.77
N PRO A 193 15.98 -13.01 14.85
CA PRO A 193 16.31 -12.33 16.09
C PRO A 193 17.68 -12.81 16.55
N ASP A 194 18.58 -11.86 16.86
CA ASP A 194 19.85 -12.19 17.48
C ASP A 194 19.59 -13.12 18.68
N ARG A 195 20.32 -14.23 18.69
CA ARG A 195 20.20 -15.32 19.68
C ARG A 195 20.47 -14.84 21.10
#